data_AF-A0A9E1TS03-F1
#
_entry.id   AF-A0A9E1TS03-F1
#
_cell.length_a   1.000
_cell.length_b   1.000
_cell.length_c   1.000
_cell.angle_alpha   90.00
_cell.angle_beta   90.00
_cell.angle_gamma   90.00
#
_symmetry.space_group_name_H-M   'P 1'
#
loop_
_entity.id
_entity.type
_entity.pdbx_description
1 polymer ?
#
loop_
_entity_poly.entity_id
_entity_poly.type
_entity_poly.pdbx_seq_one_letter_code
_entity_poly.pdbx_strand_id
1 'polypeptide(L)'
;RRHYCFSHAGYRAESCRITEAIAARYGQIGAVSAWQTDNEYGCHDTIYSYSQAAKAGFQAWLADRYGTVSALNAAWGNAFWSMEVGCFTEIELPNLTVTEANPAHSLDFRRYSTAAVVAFNKEQADILRRLSPGRPIAHNYMGAFAQFDHRPVAADLDIASWDSYPLGMLQNMQAYPSANTAHDQQTYDECMRTGEPDFQAFHHDLYRGMGRLWIMEQQPGPVNWAKYNPVPRAGAVRMWSWEAIAHGAELVSYFRWRQAPFAQEQMHAGLMLRNNEPAAGLAEAKQFASELELLDDAETTQAKIALIHDYEADWISELDGQSDDFAYLPLMLDFYRSIRRQGGSVDIIGPHDDISSYALVIAPCLMHVPDSLAQQMEGFDGQILIGPRTGAKTIDFQLPKNLAPGPLASVTGVTITRVDALPASQTISVSDDEILGNFKIWREHVTAQGTLIATGDDGYPAVIKSNRTSYLAGWPDAELADNVIGKAMLDAGIIPHKMPNYLRVRQRGNKLVFVNYGRKITIIPDSFSGTFILGTKDVPAAGVSIMQIDL
;
A
#
# COMPACT_ATOMS: atom_id res chain seq x y z
N ARG A 1 6.50 24.04 1.84
CA ARG A 1 5.03 23.86 1.80
C ARG A 1 4.58 23.22 3.11
N ARG A 2 3.27 23.01 3.34
CA ARG A 2 2.73 22.22 4.47
C ARG A 2 3.13 22.69 5.88
N HIS A 3 3.29 24.00 6.08
CA HIS A 3 3.68 24.61 7.35
C HIS A 3 2.45 24.92 8.23
N TYR A 4 1.66 23.90 8.54
CA TYR A 4 0.47 24.00 9.39
C TYR A 4 0.31 22.77 10.29
N CYS A 5 -0.60 22.85 11.25
CA CYS A 5 -0.94 21.76 12.16
C CYS A 5 -2.42 21.41 12.00
N PHE A 6 -2.74 20.14 11.73
CA PHE A 6 -4.12 19.66 11.58
C PHE A 6 -4.98 19.89 12.83
N SER A 7 -4.37 19.92 14.02
CA SER A 7 -5.06 20.18 15.29
C SER A 7 -5.27 21.68 15.58
N HIS A 8 -4.68 22.59 14.80
CA HIS A 8 -4.75 24.03 15.09
C HIS A 8 -6.08 24.64 14.63
N ALA A 9 -7.01 24.85 15.58
CA ALA A 9 -8.36 25.35 15.30
C ALA A 9 -8.40 26.65 14.48
N GLY A 10 -7.49 27.60 14.74
CA GLY A 10 -7.41 28.84 13.97
C GLY A 10 -7.04 28.62 12.50
N TYR A 11 -6.23 27.59 12.20
CA TYR A 11 -5.87 27.28 10.82
C TYR A 11 -7.00 26.53 10.12
N ARG A 12 -7.69 25.62 10.83
CA ARG A 12 -8.90 24.96 10.33
C ARG A 12 -9.98 25.96 9.94
N ALA A 13 -10.22 26.97 10.78
CA ALA A 13 -11.16 28.05 10.49
C ALA A 13 -10.77 28.85 9.23
N GLU A 14 -9.49 29.20 9.08
CA GLU A 14 -9.00 29.89 7.88
C GLU A 14 -9.05 29.02 6.62
N SER A 15 -8.78 27.71 6.74
CA SER A 15 -8.94 26.73 5.67
C SER A 15 -10.40 26.64 5.21
N CYS A 16 -11.35 26.53 6.15
CA CYS A 16 -12.77 26.57 5.85
C CYS A 16 -13.15 27.87 5.12
N ARG A 17 -12.71 29.02 5.66
CA ARG A 17 -13.02 30.34 5.10
C ARG A 17 -12.57 30.49 3.64
N ILE A 18 -11.35 30.04 3.31
CA ILE A 18 -10.85 30.11 1.93
C ILE A 18 -11.53 29.08 1.03
N THR A 19 -11.80 27.87 1.51
CA THR A 19 -12.51 26.84 0.76
C THR A 19 -13.94 27.28 0.43
N GLU A 20 -14.66 27.88 1.38
CA GLU A 20 -15.98 28.46 1.14
C GLU A 20 -15.94 29.55 0.07
N ALA A 21 -14.97 30.47 0.14
CA ALA A 21 -14.85 31.56 -0.83
C ALA A 21 -14.57 31.04 -2.26
N ILE A 22 -13.69 30.05 -2.39
CA ILE A 22 -13.35 29.43 -3.68
C ILE A 22 -14.55 28.63 -4.23
N ALA A 23 -15.18 27.81 -3.39
CA ALA A 23 -16.31 26.97 -3.79
C ALA A 23 -17.55 27.81 -4.14
N ALA A 24 -17.86 28.87 -3.38
CA ALA A 24 -18.96 29.78 -3.70
C ALA A 24 -18.76 30.49 -5.05
N ARG A 25 -17.51 30.80 -5.39
CA ARG A 25 -17.18 31.49 -6.64
C ARG A 25 -17.20 30.58 -7.86
N TYR A 26 -16.66 29.36 -7.73
CA TYR A 26 -16.38 28.50 -8.89
C TYR A 26 -17.19 27.19 -8.92
N GLY A 27 -17.83 26.80 -7.82
CA GLY A 27 -18.50 25.49 -7.66
C GLY A 27 -19.67 25.23 -8.62
N GLN A 28 -20.21 26.27 -9.25
CA GLN A 28 -21.29 26.16 -10.24
C GLN A 28 -20.81 26.32 -11.69
N ILE A 29 -19.52 26.57 -11.92
CA ILE A 29 -18.98 26.77 -13.27
C ILE A 29 -18.84 25.41 -13.96
N GLY A 30 -19.41 25.29 -15.17
CA GLY A 30 -19.41 24.03 -15.93
C GLY A 30 -18.02 23.53 -16.34
N ALA A 31 -17.00 24.39 -16.34
CA ALA A 31 -15.61 24.01 -16.60
C ALA A 31 -14.91 23.34 -15.40
N VAL A 32 -15.49 23.39 -14.19
CA VAL A 32 -14.95 22.72 -13.01
C VAL A 32 -15.55 21.32 -12.92
N SER A 33 -14.75 20.31 -13.26
CA SER A 33 -15.18 18.91 -13.31
C SER A 33 -14.96 18.14 -12.00
N ALA A 34 -14.04 18.58 -11.15
CA ALA A 34 -13.71 17.95 -9.88
C ALA A 34 -12.98 18.93 -8.94
N TRP A 35 -12.88 18.56 -7.67
CA TRP A 35 -12.09 19.27 -6.67
C TRP A 35 -11.04 18.35 -6.06
N GLN A 36 -9.86 18.90 -5.75
CA GLN A 36 -8.90 18.25 -4.88
C GLN A 36 -8.85 18.98 -3.54
N THR A 37 -8.90 18.25 -2.43
CA THR A 37 -8.65 18.83 -1.09
C THR A 37 -7.15 18.96 -0.86
N ASP A 38 -6.67 20.15 -0.48
CA ASP A 38 -5.25 20.42 -0.19
C ASP A 38 -4.26 19.84 -1.24
N ASN A 39 -3.10 19.33 -0.81
CA ASN A 39 -2.12 18.66 -1.66
C ASN A 39 -1.22 17.71 -0.85
N GLU A 40 -1.28 16.40 -1.11
CA GLU A 40 -0.43 15.37 -0.48
C GLU A 40 -0.42 15.44 1.06
N TYR A 41 -1.53 15.10 1.72
CA TYR A 41 -1.59 15.11 3.19
C TYR A 41 -0.43 14.30 3.78
N GLY A 42 0.26 14.90 4.75
CA GLY A 42 1.36 14.28 5.45
C GLY A 42 2.74 14.40 4.82
N CYS A 43 2.86 14.79 3.55
CA CYS A 43 4.16 14.92 2.89
C CYS A 43 5.15 15.75 3.73
N HIS A 44 6.42 15.36 3.77
CA HIS A 44 7.47 15.93 4.64
C HIS A 44 7.22 15.72 6.15
N ASP A 45 6.73 14.54 6.52
CA ASP A 45 6.49 14.11 7.91
C ASP A 45 5.58 15.07 8.70
N THR A 46 4.50 15.52 8.04
CA THR A 46 3.61 16.57 8.57
C THR A 46 2.33 16.05 9.21
N ILE A 47 2.15 14.73 9.34
CA ILE A 47 1.01 14.14 10.05
C ILE A 47 1.15 14.35 11.56
N TYR A 48 2.29 13.92 12.12
CA TYR A 48 2.53 13.99 13.54
C TYR A 48 2.98 15.40 13.93
N SER A 49 2.15 16.10 14.71
CA SER A 49 2.47 17.42 15.23
C SER A 49 2.69 17.34 16.74
N TYR A 50 3.80 17.89 17.21
CA TYR A 50 4.12 17.96 18.64
C TYR A 50 3.85 19.34 19.25
N SER A 51 2.87 20.05 18.70
CA SER A 51 2.46 21.37 19.17
C SER A 51 1.52 21.29 20.37
N GLN A 52 1.34 22.41 21.07
CA GLN A 52 0.36 22.47 22.17
C GLN A 52 -1.08 22.23 21.69
N ALA A 53 -1.40 22.61 20.44
CA ALA A 53 -2.71 22.32 19.84
C ALA A 53 -2.91 20.81 19.64
N ALA A 54 -1.87 20.10 19.21
CA ALA A 54 -1.91 18.65 19.06
C ALA A 54 -2.04 17.94 20.40
N LYS A 55 -1.30 18.39 21.43
CA LYS A 55 -1.45 17.88 22.81
C LYS A 55 -2.88 18.03 23.32
N ALA A 56 -3.44 19.24 23.21
CA ALA A 56 -4.81 19.50 23.68
C ALA A 56 -5.85 18.64 22.95
N GLY A 57 -5.74 18.51 21.63
CA GLY A 57 -6.65 17.66 20.86
C GLY A 57 -6.47 16.17 21.15
N PHE A 58 -5.25 15.71 21.42
CA PHE A 58 -4.98 14.32 21.78
C PHE A 58 -5.61 13.95 23.13
N GLN A 59 -5.45 14.81 24.15
CA GLN A 59 -6.09 14.63 25.45
C GLN A 59 -7.62 14.57 25.34
N ALA A 60 -8.22 15.41 24.49
CA ALA A 60 -9.65 15.39 24.23
C ALA A 60 -10.10 14.10 23.51
N TRP A 61 -9.33 13.66 22.51
CA TRP A 61 -9.60 12.42 21.78
C TRP A 61 -9.52 11.18 22.69
N LEU A 62 -8.54 11.13 23.61
CA LEU A 62 -8.44 10.06 24.60
C LEU A 62 -9.63 10.03 25.56
N ALA A 63 -10.10 11.22 25.98
CA ALA A 63 -11.29 11.33 26.83
C ALA A 63 -12.55 10.81 26.13
N ASP A 64 -12.70 11.10 24.84
CA ASP A 64 -13.81 10.59 24.01
C ASP A 64 -13.71 9.07 23.82
N ARG A 65 -12.53 8.57 23.46
CA ARG A 65 -12.28 7.14 23.21
C ARG A 65 -12.49 6.25 24.44
N TYR A 66 -11.96 6.65 25.60
CA TYR A 66 -11.90 5.80 26.79
C TYR A 66 -12.98 6.14 27.82
N GLY A 67 -13.56 7.34 27.78
CA GLY A 67 -14.54 7.86 28.74
C GLY A 67 -13.98 8.13 30.13
N THR A 68 -13.12 7.25 30.66
CA THR A 68 -12.50 7.37 31.99
C THR A 68 -10.99 7.10 31.92
N VAL A 69 -10.23 7.77 32.78
CA VAL A 69 -8.77 7.55 32.88
C VAL A 69 -8.44 6.13 33.35
N SER A 70 -9.31 5.50 34.15
CA SER A 70 -9.14 4.11 34.58
C SER A 70 -9.22 3.13 33.42
N ALA A 71 -10.13 3.35 32.45
CA ALA A 71 -10.20 2.54 31.25
C ALA A 71 -8.95 2.69 30.39
N LEU A 72 -8.43 3.92 30.24
CA LEU A 72 -7.17 4.18 29.54
C LEU A 72 -5.98 3.49 30.23
N ASN A 73 -5.83 3.65 31.55
CA ASN A 73 -4.74 3.03 32.30
C ASN A 73 -4.76 1.49 32.17
N ALA A 74 -5.95 0.88 32.16
CA ALA A 74 -6.11 -0.55 31.95
C ALA A 74 -5.79 -0.98 30.50
N ALA A 75 -6.26 -0.22 29.50
CA ALA A 75 -6.00 -0.49 28.09
C ALA A 75 -4.51 -0.39 27.75
N TRP A 76 -3.84 0.65 28.23
CA TRP A 76 -2.42 0.87 27.99
C TRP A 76 -1.50 0.05 28.91
N GLY A 77 -2.03 -0.60 29.93
CA GLY A 77 -1.20 -1.33 30.90
C GLY A 77 -0.27 -0.41 31.71
N ASN A 78 -0.73 0.80 32.05
CA ASN A 78 0.09 1.86 32.64
C ASN A 78 0.65 1.54 34.04
N ALA A 79 0.25 0.43 34.65
CA ALA A 79 0.91 -0.09 35.86
C ALA A 79 2.40 -0.39 35.60
N PHE A 80 2.77 -0.77 34.38
CA PHE A 80 4.17 -0.97 34.01
C PHE A 80 4.94 0.35 34.11
N TRP A 81 6.12 0.31 34.75
CA TRP A 81 6.95 1.48 35.02
C TRP A 81 6.23 2.67 35.69
N SER A 82 5.11 2.42 36.40
CA SER A 82 4.34 3.45 37.12
C SER A 82 3.89 4.62 36.22
N MET A 83 3.43 4.30 35.01
CA MET A 83 2.92 5.29 34.03
C MET A 83 1.46 5.72 34.28
N GLU A 84 0.81 5.25 35.35
CA GLU A 84 -0.59 5.58 35.64
C GLU A 84 -0.77 7.10 35.80
N VAL A 85 -1.78 7.64 35.11
CA VAL A 85 -2.20 9.04 35.23
C VAL A 85 -3.51 9.16 36.00
N GLY A 86 -3.68 10.26 36.73
CA GLY A 86 -4.87 10.58 37.51
C GLY A 86 -5.97 11.27 36.71
N CYS A 87 -5.62 11.89 35.57
CA CYS A 87 -6.58 12.50 34.64
C CYS A 87 -5.97 12.69 33.24
N PHE A 88 -6.80 12.88 32.22
CA PHE A 88 -6.34 13.03 30.84
C PHE A 88 -5.40 14.22 30.62
N THR A 89 -5.50 15.30 31.42
CA THR A 89 -4.63 16.48 31.27
C THR A 89 -3.18 16.25 31.68
N GLU A 90 -2.89 15.17 32.41
CA GLU A 90 -1.52 14.75 32.74
C GLU A 90 -0.82 14.02 31.59
N ILE A 91 -1.55 13.61 30.56
CA ILE A 91 -1.00 12.88 29.42
C ILE A 91 -0.21 13.85 28.53
N GLU A 92 1.08 13.58 28.36
CA GLU A 92 1.96 14.26 27.42
C GLU A 92 1.92 13.58 26.04
N LEU A 93 2.57 14.19 25.04
CA LEU A 93 2.76 13.56 23.74
C LEU A 93 3.88 12.50 23.81
N PRO A 94 3.86 11.43 22.98
CA PRO A 94 4.81 10.31 23.07
C PRO A 94 6.19 10.63 22.44
N ASN A 95 6.67 11.86 22.55
CA ASN A 95 7.98 12.29 22.08
C ASN A 95 8.84 12.78 23.26
N LEU A 96 10.17 12.72 23.09
CA LEU A 96 11.15 13.24 24.06
C LEU A 96 11.03 12.61 25.47
N THR A 97 10.49 11.40 25.57
CA THR A 97 10.59 10.55 26.75
C THR A 97 12.04 10.14 26.98
N VAL A 98 12.38 9.73 28.22
CA VAL A 98 13.77 9.33 28.56
C VAL A 98 14.23 8.10 27.76
N THR A 99 13.32 7.14 27.59
CA THR A 99 13.47 5.92 26.78
C THR A 99 12.17 5.73 25.97
N GLU A 100 11.98 4.58 25.33
CA GLU A 100 10.78 4.23 24.56
C GLU A 100 9.48 4.58 25.31
N ALA A 101 8.58 5.28 24.62
CA ALA A 101 7.24 5.51 25.12
C ALA A 101 6.42 4.20 25.12
N ASN A 102 5.36 4.14 25.92
CA ASN A 102 4.41 3.03 25.87
C ASN A 102 3.89 2.86 24.42
N PRO A 103 3.99 1.67 23.80
CA PRO A 103 3.55 1.49 22.41
C PRO A 103 2.04 1.71 22.22
N ALA A 104 1.21 1.43 23.23
CA ALA A 104 -0.23 1.75 23.18
C ALA A 104 -0.47 3.27 23.13
N HIS A 105 0.29 4.03 23.92
CA HIS A 105 0.27 5.50 23.89
C HIS A 105 0.69 6.03 22.51
N SER A 106 1.80 5.52 21.96
CA SER A 106 2.27 5.91 20.63
C SER A 106 1.29 5.55 19.51
N LEU A 107 0.67 4.36 19.57
CA LEU A 107 -0.33 3.93 18.58
C LEU A 107 -1.56 4.84 18.62
N ASP A 108 -2.06 5.15 19.80
CA ASP A 108 -3.21 6.04 19.95
C ASP A 108 -2.90 7.47 19.50
N PHE A 109 -1.67 7.95 19.66
CA PHE A 109 -1.26 9.23 19.08
C PHE A 109 -1.27 9.21 17.54
N ARG A 110 -0.89 8.10 16.90
CA ARG A 110 -0.99 7.92 15.44
C ARG A 110 -2.46 7.86 14.98
N ARG A 111 -3.32 7.14 15.70
CA ARG A 111 -4.78 7.11 15.48
C ARG A 111 -5.40 8.50 15.62
N TYR A 112 -5.05 9.24 16.66
CA TYR A 112 -5.48 10.62 16.84
C TYR A 112 -5.00 11.52 15.69
N SER A 113 -3.75 11.38 15.26
CA SER A 113 -3.21 12.16 14.15
C SER A 113 -3.95 11.88 12.84
N THR A 114 -4.33 10.62 12.60
CA THR A 114 -5.27 10.25 11.53
C THR A 114 -6.62 10.95 11.71
N ALA A 115 -7.22 10.89 12.91
CA ALA A 115 -8.51 11.53 13.18
C ALA A 115 -8.46 13.05 12.94
N ALA A 116 -7.34 13.72 13.23
CA ALA A 116 -7.14 15.13 12.96
C ALA A 116 -7.10 15.44 11.44
N VAL A 117 -6.44 14.59 10.64
CA VAL A 117 -6.40 14.71 9.17
C VAL A 117 -7.78 14.46 8.58
N VAL A 118 -8.49 13.41 9.03
CA VAL A 118 -9.86 13.09 8.61
C VAL A 118 -10.78 14.28 8.88
N ALA A 119 -10.73 14.84 10.09
CA ALA A 119 -11.57 15.99 10.44
C ALA A 119 -11.25 17.23 9.58
N PHE A 120 -9.97 17.49 9.28
CA PHE A 120 -9.55 18.59 8.41
C PHE A 120 -10.01 18.41 6.95
N ASN A 121 -9.90 17.20 6.41
CA ASN A 121 -10.39 16.87 5.07
C ASN A 121 -11.91 17.01 5.02
N LYS A 122 -12.61 16.45 6.01
CA LYS A 122 -14.07 16.46 6.09
C LYS A 122 -14.66 17.86 6.08
N GLU A 123 -14.06 18.80 6.82
CA GLU A 123 -14.47 20.21 6.80
C GLU A 123 -14.49 20.79 5.38
N GLN A 124 -13.44 20.53 4.60
CA GLN A 124 -13.36 21.01 3.21
C GLN A 124 -14.34 20.26 2.31
N ALA A 125 -14.43 18.94 2.46
CA ALA A 125 -15.34 18.10 1.68
C ALA A 125 -16.80 18.54 1.89
N ASP A 126 -17.26 18.73 3.13
CA ASP A 126 -18.62 19.15 3.46
C ASP A 126 -18.96 20.53 2.84
N ILE A 127 -18.00 21.47 2.83
CA ILE A 127 -18.15 22.76 2.14
C ILE A 127 -18.32 22.57 0.62
N LEU A 128 -17.47 21.74 0.01
CA LEU A 128 -17.52 21.47 -1.43
C LEU A 128 -18.81 20.74 -1.83
N ARG A 129 -19.29 19.79 -1.02
CA ARG A 129 -20.59 19.12 -1.23
C ARG A 129 -21.74 20.13 -1.25
N ARG A 130 -21.71 21.10 -0.33
CA ARG A 130 -22.76 22.14 -0.22
C ARG A 130 -22.70 23.16 -1.37
N LEU A 131 -21.51 23.62 -1.75
CA LEU A 131 -21.33 24.75 -2.67
C LEU A 131 -21.03 24.34 -4.12
N SER A 132 -20.66 23.08 -4.34
CA SER A 132 -20.36 22.49 -5.65
C SER A 132 -21.02 21.10 -5.81
N PRO A 133 -22.33 20.94 -5.57
CA PRO A 133 -23.02 19.65 -5.60
C PRO A 133 -22.82 18.93 -6.95
N GLY A 134 -22.66 17.61 -6.88
CA GLY A 134 -22.47 16.73 -8.04
C GLY A 134 -21.07 16.71 -8.65
N ARG A 135 -20.12 17.51 -8.15
CA ARG A 135 -18.72 17.45 -8.59
C ARG A 135 -17.96 16.47 -7.70
N PRO A 136 -17.21 15.51 -8.27
CA PRO A 136 -16.40 14.60 -7.49
C PRO A 136 -15.31 15.35 -6.72
N ILE A 137 -14.99 14.84 -5.53
CA ILE A 137 -13.92 15.31 -4.67
C ILE A 137 -12.86 14.21 -4.60
N ALA A 138 -11.62 14.58 -4.85
CA ALA A 138 -10.45 13.74 -4.78
C ALA A 138 -9.47 14.27 -3.73
N HIS A 139 -8.56 13.41 -3.30
CA HIS A 139 -7.32 13.81 -2.65
C HIS A 139 -6.17 13.05 -3.30
N ASN A 140 -5.00 13.67 -3.43
CA ASN A 140 -3.81 13.05 -4.00
C ASN A 140 -2.90 12.46 -2.91
N TYR A 141 -2.99 11.15 -2.73
CA TYR A 141 -2.14 10.38 -1.83
C TYR A 141 -0.74 10.14 -2.42
N MET A 142 0.17 9.55 -1.64
CA MET A 142 1.57 9.35 -2.02
C MET A 142 2.00 7.88 -1.93
N GLY A 143 2.89 7.46 -2.83
CA GLY A 143 3.54 6.15 -2.70
C GLY A 143 4.38 6.00 -1.42
N ALA A 144 4.33 4.81 -0.82
CA ALA A 144 5.04 4.43 0.41
C ALA A 144 4.80 5.37 1.60
N PHE A 145 3.57 5.88 1.73
CA PHE A 145 3.21 6.77 2.81
C PHE A 145 2.14 6.15 3.71
N ALA A 146 2.50 5.90 4.98
CA ALA A 146 1.62 5.23 5.92
C ALA A 146 1.35 6.04 7.20
N GLN A 147 1.84 7.27 7.36
CA GLN A 147 1.71 8.01 8.64
C GLN A 147 0.26 8.31 9.08
N PHE A 148 -0.72 8.15 8.21
CA PHE A 148 -2.14 8.18 8.56
C PHE A 148 -2.90 7.09 7.78
N ASP A 149 -4.03 6.65 8.33
CA ASP A 149 -4.91 5.73 7.61
C ASP A 149 -5.66 6.49 6.52
N HIS A 150 -5.47 6.07 5.27
CA HIS A 150 -6.06 6.73 4.11
C HIS A 150 -7.52 6.37 3.92
N ARG A 151 -7.97 5.21 4.42
CA ARG A 151 -9.34 4.70 4.26
C ARG A 151 -10.42 5.62 4.84
N PRO A 152 -10.33 6.10 6.10
CA PRO A 152 -11.32 7.02 6.64
C PRO A 152 -11.28 8.39 5.95
N VAL A 153 -10.15 8.82 5.37
CA VAL A 153 -10.11 10.03 4.54
C VAL A 153 -10.84 9.80 3.21
N ALA A 154 -10.59 8.65 2.56
CA ALA A 154 -11.23 8.27 1.32
C ALA A 154 -12.76 8.13 1.44
N ALA A 155 -13.27 7.75 2.62
CA ALA A 155 -14.70 7.63 2.87
C ALA A 155 -15.48 8.95 2.75
N ASP A 156 -14.82 10.11 2.87
CA ASP A 156 -15.42 11.43 2.63
C ASP A 156 -15.26 11.91 1.16
N LEU A 157 -14.61 11.11 0.29
CA LEU A 157 -14.23 11.46 -1.08
C LEU A 157 -14.93 10.54 -2.11
N ASP A 158 -14.91 10.93 -3.39
CA ASP A 158 -15.42 10.08 -4.48
C ASP A 158 -14.29 9.33 -5.21
N ILE A 159 -13.07 9.87 -5.14
CA ILE A 159 -11.92 9.43 -5.93
C ILE A 159 -10.70 9.38 -5.02
N ALA A 160 -10.09 8.20 -4.94
CA ALA A 160 -8.78 8.03 -4.36
C ALA A 160 -7.75 8.28 -5.47
N SER A 161 -7.17 9.47 -5.49
CA SER A 161 -6.09 9.79 -6.44
C SER A 161 -4.73 9.67 -5.78
N TRP A 162 -3.67 9.46 -6.56
CA TRP A 162 -2.33 9.45 -5.99
C TRP A 162 -1.25 9.88 -6.99
N ASP A 163 -0.06 10.12 -6.45
CA ASP A 163 1.06 10.72 -7.16
C ASP A 163 2.18 9.68 -7.40
N SER A 164 2.36 9.32 -8.67
CA SER A 164 3.24 8.24 -9.12
C SER A 164 4.57 8.75 -9.70
N TYR A 165 5.64 8.49 -8.96
CA TYR A 165 7.01 8.84 -9.31
C TYR A 165 7.97 7.62 -9.24
N PRO A 166 7.81 6.64 -10.15
CA PRO A 166 8.53 5.37 -10.13
C PRO A 166 10.04 5.46 -9.94
N LEU A 167 10.70 6.41 -10.61
CA LEU A 167 12.17 6.48 -10.57
C LEU A 167 12.67 6.96 -9.20
N GLY A 168 11.98 7.94 -8.62
CA GLY A 168 12.32 8.43 -7.29
C GLY A 168 12.00 7.41 -6.20
N MET A 169 10.88 6.70 -6.34
CA MET A 169 10.50 5.66 -5.40
C MET A 169 11.46 4.46 -5.42
N LEU A 170 11.96 4.06 -6.60
CA LEU A 170 13.02 3.05 -6.68
C LEU A 170 14.28 3.46 -5.86
N GLN A 171 14.61 4.76 -5.80
CA GLN A 171 15.71 5.24 -4.95
C GLN A 171 15.37 5.14 -3.47
N ASN A 172 14.19 5.59 -3.09
CA ASN A 172 13.78 5.65 -1.68
C ASN A 172 13.58 4.24 -1.09
N MET A 173 13.16 3.27 -1.90
CA MET A 173 13.07 1.87 -1.48
C MET A 173 14.40 1.29 -1.00
N GLN A 174 15.54 1.83 -1.46
CA GLN A 174 16.88 1.42 -0.99
C GLN A 174 17.18 1.87 0.45
N ALA A 175 16.33 2.71 1.05
CA ALA A 175 16.48 3.14 2.44
C ALA A 175 15.94 2.12 3.45
N TYR A 176 15.10 1.17 3.01
CA TYR A 176 14.64 0.11 3.91
C TYR A 176 15.81 -0.81 4.27
N PRO A 177 16.00 -1.15 5.56
CA PRO A 177 17.06 -2.06 5.99
C PRO A 177 17.01 -3.42 5.27
N SER A 178 15.79 -3.90 5.00
CA SER A 178 15.50 -5.13 4.26
C SER A 178 15.88 -5.09 2.77
N ALA A 179 16.17 -3.91 2.18
CA ALA A 179 16.31 -3.70 0.73
C ALA A 179 17.75 -3.83 0.21
N ASN A 180 18.50 -4.82 0.69
CA ASN A 180 19.91 -5.05 0.33
C ASN A 180 20.19 -6.46 -0.18
N THR A 181 19.19 -7.14 -0.74
CA THR A 181 19.41 -8.46 -1.34
C THR A 181 20.07 -8.34 -2.72
N ALA A 182 20.69 -9.42 -3.20
CA ALA A 182 21.19 -9.48 -4.57
C ALA A 182 20.08 -9.23 -5.62
N HIS A 183 18.85 -9.63 -5.31
CA HIS A 183 17.69 -9.39 -6.16
C HIS A 183 17.30 -7.91 -6.21
N ASP A 184 17.32 -7.22 -5.07
CA ASP A 184 17.02 -5.78 -5.00
C ASP A 184 18.06 -4.98 -5.78
N GLN A 185 19.35 -5.30 -5.63
CA GLN A 185 20.42 -4.66 -6.39
C GLN A 185 20.27 -4.91 -7.90
N GLN A 186 19.96 -6.14 -8.30
CA GLN A 186 19.72 -6.46 -9.71
C GLN A 186 18.53 -5.69 -10.28
N THR A 187 17.43 -5.60 -9.52
CA THR A 187 16.22 -4.85 -9.92
C THR A 187 16.54 -3.36 -10.04
N TYR A 188 17.29 -2.80 -9.09
CA TYR A 188 17.77 -1.42 -9.14
C TYR A 188 18.59 -1.15 -10.41
N ASP A 189 19.53 -2.03 -10.76
CA ASP A 189 20.39 -1.87 -11.94
C ASP A 189 19.65 -2.05 -13.27
N GLU A 190 18.71 -2.99 -13.33
CA GLU A 190 17.89 -3.26 -14.52
C GLU A 190 16.84 -2.17 -14.72
N CYS A 191 16.21 -1.69 -13.65
CA CYS A 191 15.02 -0.86 -13.73
C CYS A 191 15.25 0.60 -13.33
N MET A 192 16.51 1.06 -13.21
CA MET A 192 16.86 2.43 -12.84
C MET A 192 16.19 3.54 -13.68
N ARG A 193 15.70 3.21 -14.88
CA ARG A 193 15.04 4.16 -15.79
C ARG A 193 13.58 3.83 -16.07
N THR A 194 13.02 2.87 -15.36
CA THR A 194 11.63 2.38 -15.51
C THR A 194 10.91 2.25 -14.18
N GLY A 195 11.61 2.22 -13.05
CA GLY A 195 11.04 2.06 -11.70
C GLY A 195 10.93 0.58 -11.31
N GLU A 196 10.64 0.34 -10.03
CA GLU A 196 10.40 -1.03 -9.56
C GLU A 196 9.10 -1.59 -10.18
N PRO A 197 9.08 -2.82 -10.75
CA PRO A 197 7.95 -3.33 -11.56
C PRO A 197 6.59 -3.47 -10.85
N ASP A 198 6.59 -3.51 -9.53
CA ASP A 198 5.45 -3.85 -8.70
C ASP A 198 5.07 -2.71 -7.74
N PHE A 199 5.95 -1.74 -7.49
CA PHE A 199 5.69 -0.62 -6.58
C PHE A 199 4.51 0.24 -7.06
N GLN A 200 4.50 0.68 -8.32
CA GLN A 200 3.39 1.50 -8.82
C GLN A 200 2.09 0.71 -8.88
N ALA A 201 2.18 -0.52 -9.40
CA ALA A 201 1.08 -1.46 -9.48
C ALA A 201 0.43 -1.71 -8.10
N PHE A 202 1.23 -1.89 -7.05
CA PHE A 202 0.77 -2.01 -5.67
C PHE A 202 -0.04 -0.79 -5.25
N HIS A 203 0.45 0.42 -5.51
CA HIS A 203 -0.27 1.65 -5.13
C HIS A 203 -1.52 1.88 -5.99
N HIS A 204 -1.50 1.51 -7.27
CA HIS A 204 -2.73 1.50 -8.08
C HIS A 204 -3.79 0.59 -7.46
N ASP A 205 -3.40 -0.61 -7.00
CA ASP A 205 -4.32 -1.55 -6.37
C ASP A 205 -4.78 -1.10 -4.99
N LEU A 206 -3.89 -0.51 -4.19
CA LEU A 206 -4.19 0.06 -2.87
C LEU A 206 -5.24 1.16 -2.97
N TYR A 207 -5.03 2.14 -3.86
CA TYR A 207 -5.94 3.28 -3.97
C TYR A 207 -7.24 2.94 -4.71
N ARG A 208 -7.23 2.01 -5.68
CA ARG A 208 -8.48 1.47 -6.24
C ARG A 208 -9.31 0.76 -5.16
N GLY A 209 -8.68 0.11 -4.19
CA GLY A 209 -9.36 -0.51 -3.04
C GLY A 209 -10.09 0.47 -2.13
N MET A 210 -9.91 1.79 -2.32
CA MET A 210 -10.53 2.84 -1.51
C MET A 210 -11.55 3.67 -2.29
N GLY A 211 -11.78 3.38 -3.58
CA GLY A 211 -12.72 4.10 -4.43
C GLY A 211 -12.30 4.12 -5.89
N ARG A 212 -12.83 5.08 -6.65
CA ARG A 212 -12.42 5.30 -8.05
C ARG A 212 -10.97 5.80 -8.08
N LEU A 213 -10.16 5.28 -9.00
CA LEU A 213 -8.72 5.54 -9.06
C LEU A 213 -8.38 6.62 -10.09
N TRP A 214 -7.67 7.67 -9.68
CA TRP A 214 -6.95 8.59 -10.57
C TRP A 214 -5.44 8.59 -10.27
N ILE A 215 -4.62 8.82 -11.29
CA ILE A 215 -3.22 9.24 -11.09
C ILE A 215 -3.21 10.76 -11.27
N MET A 216 -3.12 11.50 -10.17
CA MET A 216 -3.20 12.95 -10.22
C MET A 216 -1.88 13.57 -10.68
N GLU A 217 -0.77 12.98 -10.24
CA GLU A 217 0.57 13.36 -10.68
C GLU A 217 1.33 12.15 -11.21
N GLN A 218 1.54 12.08 -12.52
CA GLN A 218 2.37 11.08 -13.18
C GLN A 218 3.71 11.70 -13.59
N GLN A 219 4.81 11.03 -13.26
CA GLN A 219 6.16 11.41 -13.66
C GLN A 219 6.32 11.53 -15.19
N PRO A 220 6.67 12.72 -15.74
CA PRO A 220 6.86 12.93 -17.18
C PRO A 220 8.33 12.98 -17.61
N GLY A 221 9.27 12.88 -16.66
CA GLY A 221 10.71 13.12 -16.85
C GLY A 221 11.50 12.97 -15.53
N PRO A 222 12.77 13.39 -15.48
CA PRO A 222 13.53 13.40 -14.21
C PRO A 222 12.89 14.34 -13.18
N VAL A 223 12.92 13.92 -11.91
CA VAL A 223 12.44 14.71 -10.76
C VAL A 223 13.62 15.40 -10.06
N ASN A 224 13.38 16.01 -8.90
CA ASN A 224 14.40 16.77 -8.16
C ASN A 224 14.67 16.28 -6.74
N TRP A 225 13.83 15.40 -6.19
CA TRP A 225 13.79 15.10 -4.75
C TRP A 225 14.43 13.77 -4.38
N ALA A 226 14.65 12.86 -5.32
CA ALA A 226 15.27 11.58 -5.04
C ALA A 226 16.79 11.70 -4.91
N LYS A 227 17.44 10.70 -4.32
CA LYS A 227 18.91 10.64 -4.19
C LYS A 227 19.61 10.74 -5.55
N TYR A 228 19.09 10.04 -6.55
CA TYR A 228 19.51 10.12 -7.95
C TYR A 228 18.29 10.31 -8.83
N ASN A 229 18.35 11.24 -9.78
CA ASN A 229 17.20 11.66 -10.58
C ASN A 229 17.44 11.37 -12.07
N PRO A 230 17.35 10.09 -12.49
CA PRO A 230 17.59 9.70 -13.87
C PRO A 230 16.51 10.20 -14.83
N VAL A 231 16.89 10.33 -16.09
CA VAL A 231 15.94 10.49 -17.18
C VAL A 231 15.23 9.14 -17.41
N PRO A 232 13.88 9.10 -17.45
CA PRO A 232 13.13 7.90 -17.83
C PRO A 232 13.63 7.29 -19.13
N ARG A 233 13.52 5.97 -19.26
CA ARG A 233 13.76 5.27 -20.52
C ARG A 233 12.72 5.76 -21.53
N ALA A 234 13.12 5.90 -22.80
CA ALA A 234 12.16 6.20 -23.86
C ALA A 234 11.05 5.14 -23.87
N GLY A 235 9.80 5.58 -23.82
CA GLY A 235 8.61 4.74 -23.70
C GLY A 235 8.09 4.56 -22.27
N ALA A 236 8.85 4.94 -21.24
CA ALA A 236 8.46 4.70 -19.85
C ALA A 236 7.24 5.53 -19.42
N VAL A 237 7.12 6.79 -19.87
CA VAL A 237 5.96 7.63 -19.54
C VAL A 237 4.69 7.04 -20.16
N ARG A 238 4.78 6.57 -21.41
CA ARG A 238 3.69 5.83 -22.07
C ARG A 238 3.39 4.51 -21.35
N MET A 239 4.41 3.76 -20.95
CA MET A 239 4.26 2.48 -20.25
C MET A 239 3.56 2.63 -18.90
N TRP A 240 3.98 3.58 -18.07
CA TRP A 240 3.33 3.86 -16.78
C TRP A 240 1.88 4.30 -16.95
N SER A 241 1.59 5.10 -17.98
CA SER A 241 0.23 5.53 -18.29
C SER A 241 -0.67 4.32 -18.63
N TRP A 242 -0.16 3.41 -19.46
CA TRP A 242 -0.86 2.16 -19.79
C TRP A 242 -1.03 1.23 -18.58
N GLU A 243 -0.04 1.13 -17.71
CA GLU A 243 -0.13 0.35 -16.47
C GLU A 243 -1.22 0.90 -15.54
N ALA A 244 -1.28 2.22 -15.35
CA ALA A 244 -2.33 2.84 -14.56
C ALA A 244 -3.73 2.53 -15.10
N ILE A 245 -3.95 2.65 -16.41
CA ILE A 245 -5.23 2.30 -17.05
C ILE A 245 -5.55 0.82 -16.89
N ALA A 246 -4.57 -0.07 -17.03
CA ALA A 246 -4.76 -1.50 -16.80
C ALA A 246 -5.21 -1.80 -15.36
N HIS A 247 -4.71 -1.03 -14.39
CA HIS A 247 -5.11 -1.10 -12.99
C HIS A 247 -6.40 -0.32 -12.68
N GLY A 248 -7.12 0.21 -13.68
CA GLY A 248 -8.41 0.86 -13.49
C GLY A 248 -8.37 2.35 -13.23
N ALA A 249 -7.23 3.02 -13.48
CA ALA A 249 -7.22 4.47 -13.44
C ALA A 249 -8.17 5.05 -14.50
N GLU A 250 -9.02 6.00 -14.10
CA GLU A 250 -9.91 6.71 -15.03
C GLU A 250 -9.22 7.96 -15.62
N LEU A 251 -8.17 8.43 -14.96
CA LEU A 251 -7.39 9.60 -15.34
C LEU A 251 -5.91 9.36 -15.06
N VAL A 252 -5.06 9.77 -16.01
CA VAL A 252 -3.62 9.95 -15.80
C VAL A 252 -3.27 11.41 -16.09
N SER A 253 -3.00 12.18 -15.05
CA SER A 253 -2.62 13.58 -15.10
C SER A 253 -1.11 13.72 -14.88
N TYR A 254 -0.41 14.44 -15.76
CA TYR A 254 1.05 14.56 -15.69
C TYR A 254 1.48 15.78 -14.88
N PHE A 255 2.33 15.57 -13.88
CA PHE A 255 2.96 16.66 -13.14
C PHE A 255 4.35 16.97 -13.70
N ARG A 256 4.55 18.07 -14.43
CA ARG A 256 3.68 19.22 -14.66
C ARG A 256 3.66 19.59 -16.13
N TRP A 257 2.79 20.50 -16.54
CA TRP A 257 2.72 20.97 -17.93
C TRP A 257 4.07 21.50 -18.43
N ARG A 258 4.69 22.45 -17.71
CA ARG A 258 5.97 23.06 -18.08
C ARG A 258 6.92 23.12 -16.90
N GLN A 259 8.17 22.71 -17.12
CA GLN A 259 9.23 22.82 -16.12
C GLN A 259 9.36 24.28 -15.64
N ALA A 260 9.36 24.48 -14.32
CA ALA A 260 9.53 25.80 -13.73
C ALA A 260 11.01 26.23 -13.84
N PRO A 261 11.31 27.51 -14.18
CA PRO A 261 12.69 28.00 -14.22
C PRO A 261 13.19 28.53 -12.87
N PHE A 262 12.44 28.34 -11.78
CA PHE A 262 12.73 28.91 -10.47
C PHE A 262 12.26 28.00 -9.32
N ALA A 263 12.64 28.36 -8.09
CA ALA A 263 12.25 27.71 -6.84
C ALA A 263 12.77 26.26 -6.70
N GLN A 264 12.25 25.56 -5.69
CA GLN A 264 12.73 24.26 -5.20
C GLN A 264 12.62 23.15 -6.25
N GLU A 265 11.63 23.22 -7.14
CA GLU A 265 11.34 22.21 -8.18
C GLU A 265 11.85 22.62 -9.56
N GLN A 266 12.78 23.57 -9.67
CA GLN A 266 13.31 24.02 -10.97
C GLN A 266 13.96 22.90 -11.81
N MET A 267 14.36 21.80 -11.15
CA MET A 267 14.94 20.61 -11.78
C MET A 267 13.90 19.53 -12.10
N HIS A 268 12.65 19.68 -11.63
CA HIS A 268 11.56 18.77 -11.95
C HIS A 268 11.08 19.00 -13.38
N ALA A 269 11.18 17.98 -14.22
CA ALA A 269 10.74 18.06 -15.61
C ALA A 269 9.22 18.29 -15.73
N GLY A 270 8.80 18.78 -16.89
CA GLY A 270 7.41 18.79 -17.31
C GLY A 270 7.26 18.26 -18.72
N LEU A 271 6.03 18.23 -19.24
CA LEU A 271 5.76 17.89 -20.65
C LEU A 271 6.38 18.92 -21.62
N MET A 272 6.62 20.14 -21.14
CA MET A 272 7.28 21.22 -21.86
C MET A 272 8.57 21.63 -21.15
N LEU A 273 9.59 21.94 -21.94
CA LEU A 273 10.83 22.59 -21.50
C LEU A 273 10.56 24.04 -21.05
N ARG A 274 11.51 24.60 -20.30
CA ARG A 274 11.43 25.97 -19.74
C ARG A 274 11.27 27.07 -20.81
N ASN A 275 11.73 26.81 -22.03
CA ASN A 275 11.62 27.71 -23.19
C ASN A 275 10.36 27.49 -24.06
N ASN A 276 9.38 26.70 -23.59
CA ASN A 276 8.17 26.30 -24.32
C ASN A 276 8.37 25.32 -25.48
N GLU A 277 9.53 24.68 -25.60
CA GLU A 277 9.69 23.56 -26.53
C GLU A 277 9.14 22.25 -25.92
N PRO A 278 8.56 21.34 -26.72
CA PRO A 278 8.16 20.00 -26.26
C PRO A 278 9.31 19.24 -25.58
N ALA A 279 9.04 18.64 -24.41
CA ALA A 279 9.93 17.66 -23.80
C ALA A 279 9.57 16.24 -24.24
N ALA A 280 10.46 15.26 -23.98
CA ALA A 280 10.27 13.87 -24.40
C ALA A 280 8.94 13.26 -23.91
N GLY A 281 8.54 13.54 -22.67
CA GLY A 281 7.30 13.04 -22.09
C GLY A 281 6.03 13.47 -22.85
N LEU A 282 6.03 14.62 -23.55
CA LEU A 282 4.87 15.04 -24.34
C LEU A 282 4.62 14.12 -25.54
N ALA A 283 5.67 13.65 -26.21
CA ALA A 283 5.52 12.74 -27.34
C ALA A 283 4.90 11.41 -26.89
N GLU A 284 5.34 10.88 -25.75
CA GLU A 284 4.82 9.66 -25.16
C GLU A 284 3.38 9.81 -24.66
N ALA A 285 3.05 10.93 -24.01
CA ALA A 285 1.68 11.24 -23.59
C ALA A 285 0.72 11.36 -24.79
N LYS A 286 1.15 11.98 -25.90
CA LYS A 286 0.38 12.06 -27.14
C LYS A 286 0.16 10.69 -27.76
N GLN A 287 1.19 9.85 -27.79
CA GLN A 287 1.06 8.49 -28.29
C GLN A 287 0.05 7.69 -27.44
N PHE A 288 0.20 7.72 -26.12
CA PHE A 288 -0.75 7.08 -25.21
C PHE A 288 -2.19 7.57 -25.45
N ALA A 289 -2.40 8.88 -25.54
CA ALA A 289 -3.72 9.45 -25.81
C ALA A 289 -4.34 8.95 -27.13
N SER A 290 -3.55 8.82 -28.21
CA SER A 290 -4.05 8.29 -29.48
C SER A 290 -4.34 6.78 -29.44
N GLU A 291 -3.61 6.03 -28.63
CA GLU A 291 -3.79 4.59 -28.50
C GLU A 291 -4.94 4.23 -27.54
N LEU A 292 -5.36 5.14 -26.65
CA LEU A 292 -6.54 4.94 -25.79
C LEU A 292 -7.83 4.73 -26.61
N GLU A 293 -7.89 5.24 -27.85
CA GLU A 293 -9.00 5.00 -28.78
C GLU A 293 -9.16 3.50 -29.14
N LEU A 294 -8.14 2.67 -28.86
CA LEU A 294 -8.19 1.21 -29.04
C LEU A 294 -8.87 0.47 -27.89
N LEU A 295 -9.13 1.14 -26.76
CA LEU A 295 -9.88 0.56 -25.67
C LEU A 295 -11.36 0.95 -25.78
N ASP A 296 -12.23 -0.06 -25.75
CA ASP A 296 -13.63 0.16 -25.40
C ASP A 296 -13.75 0.60 -23.93
N ASP A 297 -14.92 1.13 -23.56
CA ASP A 297 -15.29 1.52 -22.18
C ASP A 297 -15.37 0.33 -21.18
N ALA A 298 -14.69 -0.79 -21.46
CA ALA A 298 -14.63 -1.94 -20.58
C ALA A 298 -14.03 -1.54 -19.22
N GLU A 299 -14.82 -1.71 -18.16
CA GLU A 299 -14.42 -1.47 -16.78
C GLU A 299 -13.40 -2.51 -16.29
N THR A 300 -12.58 -2.12 -15.33
CA THR A 300 -11.74 -3.08 -14.62
C THR A 300 -12.62 -4.00 -13.80
N THR A 301 -12.54 -5.30 -14.08
CA THR A 301 -13.25 -6.34 -13.32
C THR A 301 -12.54 -6.60 -12.00
N GLN A 302 -13.32 -6.97 -10.98
CA GLN A 302 -12.80 -7.44 -9.69
C GLN A 302 -11.78 -8.57 -9.89
N ALA A 303 -10.68 -8.51 -9.15
CA ALA A 303 -9.68 -9.57 -9.16
C ALA A 303 -10.17 -10.82 -8.41
N LYS A 304 -9.63 -12.00 -8.74
CA LYS A 304 -9.91 -13.24 -7.98
C LYS A 304 -9.11 -13.32 -6.67
N ILE A 305 -8.07 -12.51 -6.53
CA ILE A 305 -7.15 -12.50 -5.39
C ILE A 305 -7.34 -11.18 -4.64
N ALA A 306 -7.56 -11.26 -3.33
CA ALA A 306 -7.51 -10.13 -2.42
C ALA A 306 -6.24 -10.19 -1.55
N LEU A 307 -5.59 -9.04 -1.38
CA LEU A 307 -4.49 -8.83 -0.46
C LEU A 307 -4.94 -7.84 0.62
N ILE A 308 -4.96 -8.24 1.89
CA ILE A 308 -5.38 -7.36 2.99
C ILE A 308 -4.22 -6.45 3.38
N HIS A 309 -4.45 -5.14 3.31
CA HIS A 309 -3.54 -4.09 3.78
C HIS A 309 -4.17 -3.33 4.94
N ASP A 310 -3.39 -3.09 5.98
CA ASP A 310 -3.80 -2.36 7.17
C ASP A 310 -2.73 -1.34 7.59
N TYR A 311 -3.13 -0.08 7.70
CA TYR A 311 -2.23 1.00 8.13
C TYR A 311 -1.85 0.86 9.60
N GLU A 312 -2.74 0.33 10.45
CA GLU A 312 -2.40 0.10 11.85
C GLU A 312 -1.38 -1.02 12.01
N ALA A 313 -1.45 -2.08 11.20
CA ALA A 313 -0.43 -3.13 11.19
C ALA A 313 0.97 -2.59 10.89
N ASP A 314 1.08 -1.61 9.97
CA ASP A 314 2.35 -0.92 9.71
C ASP A 314 2.85 -0.21 10.98
N TRP A 315 2.01 0.63 11.59
CA TRP A 315 2.36 1.36 12.80
C TRP A 315 2.77 0.46 13.95
N ILE A 316 2.00 -0.61 14.18
CA ILE A 316 2.26 -1.56 15.25
C ILE A 316 3.59 -2.28 14.99
N SER A 317 3.90 -2.62 13.74
CA SER A 317 5.15 -3.29 13.40
C SER A 317 6.39 -2.43 13.65
N GLU A 318 6.27 -1.11 13.47
CA GLU A 318 7.31 -0.14 13.83
C GLU A 318 7.41 0.08 15.34
N LEU A 319 6.26 0.16 16.03
CA LEU A 319 6.19 0.57 17.43
C LEU A 319 6.55 -0.53 18.43
N ASP A 320 6.46 -1.81 18.05
CA ASP A 320 6.76 -2.89 18.99
C ASP A 320 8.25 -3.23 19.13
N GLY A 321 9.10 -2.64 18.28
CA GLY A 321 10.56 -2.64 18.42
C GLY A 321 11.21 -4.02 18.33
N GLN A 322 10.52 -5.02 17.76
CA GLN A 322 11.00 -6.41 17.80
C GLN A 322 12.14 -6.69 16.81
N SER A 323 12.23 -5.95 15.70
CA SER A 323 13.29 -6.08 14.69
C SER A 323 13.50 -4.77 13.94
N ASP A 324 14.75 -4.30 13.89
CA ASP A 324 15.14 -3.13 13.07
C ASP A 324 15.04 -3.42 11.57
N ASP A 325 15.13 -4.70 11.17
CA ASP A 325 15.07 -5.11 9.76
C ASP A 325 13.63 -5.37 9.29
N PHE A 326 12.65 -5.44 10.20
CA PHE A 326 11.26 -5.67 9.82
C PHE A 326 10.59 -4.36 9.38
N ALA A 327 10.11 -4.35 8.14
CA ALA A 327 9.30 -3.26 7.62
C ALA A 327 8.04 -3.82 6.93
N TYR A 328 6.88 -3.23 7.23
CA TYR A 328 5.59 -3.71 6.74
C TYR A 328 5.47 -3.66 5.22
N LEU A 329 5.77 -2.51 4.60
CA LEU A 329 5.64 -2.35 3.15
C LEU A 329 6.52 -3.34 2.36
N PRO A 330 7.81 -3.56 2.69
CA PRO A 330 8.60 -4.60 2.03
C PRO A 330 8.02 -6.01 2.15
N LEU A 331 7.44 -6.40 3.30
CA LEU A 331 6.75 -7.68 3.44
C LEU A 331 5.52 -7.76 2.52
N MET A 332 4.70 -6.70 2.50
CA MET A 332 3.54 -6.59 1.61
C MET A 332 3.95 -6.69 0.14
N LEU A 333 5.04 -6.03 -0.25
CA LEU A 333 5.59 -6.09 -1.61
C LEU A 333 6.12 -7.49 -1.93
N ASP A 334 6.77 -8.22 -1.02
CA ASP A 334 7.25 -9.58 -1.30
C ASP A 334 6.09 -10.54 -1.64
N PHE A 335 4.97 -10.45 -0.91
CA PHE A 335 3.74 -11.19 -1.25
C PHE A 335 3.13 -10.71 -2.58
N TYR A 336 2.98 -9.40 -2.76
CA TYR A 336 2.41 -8.79 -3.97
C TYR A 336 3.21 -9.14 -5.24
N ARG A 337 4.54 -9.02 -5.18
CA ARG A 337 5.49 -9.39 -6.25
C ARG A 337 5.35 -10.85 -6.64
N SER A 338 5.15 -11.74 -5.66
CA SER A 338 4.97 -13.16 -5.94
C SER A 338 3.69 -13.45 -6.73
N ILE A 339 2.56 -12.83 -6.36
CA ILE A 339 1.30 -12.91 -7.12
C ILE A 339 1.53 -12.41 -8.56
N ARG A 340 2.23 -11.28 -8.69
CA ARG A 340 2.49 -10.60 -9.97
C ARG A 340 3.47 -11.34 -10.88
N ARG A 341 4.53 -11.97 -10.33
CA ARG A 341 5.43 -12.89 -11.05
C ARG A 341 4.72 -14.14 -11.56
N GLN A 342 3.55 -14.43 -11.00
CA GLN A 342 2.68 -15.54 -11.40
C GLN A 342 1.52 -15.08 -12.31
N GLY A 343 1.54 -13.84 -12.78
CA GLY A 343 0.52 -13.29 -13.69
C GLY A 343 -0.82 -12.98 -13.03
N GLY A 344 -0.90 -13.01 -11.70
CA GLY A 344 -2.11 -12.72 -10.94
C GLY A 344 -2.51 -11.25 -11.00
N SER A 345 -3.80 -10.99 -11.24
CA SER A 345 -4.43 -9.71 -10.93
C SER A 345 -4.93 -9.74 -9.48
N VAL A 346 -4.79 -8.62 -8.77
CA VAL A 346 -5.03 -8.54 -7.33
C VAL A 346 -5.76 -7.24 -6.98
N ASP A 347 -6.67 -7.33 -6.02
CA ASP A 347 -7.25 -6.18 -5.33
C ASP A 347 -6.63 -6.07 -3.93
N ILE A 348 -6.34 -4.85 -3.50
CA ILE A 348 -5.88 -4.58 -2.14
C ILE A 348 -7.06 -4.06 -1.33
N ILE A 349 -7.44 -4.79 -0.29
CA ILE A 349 -8.61 -4.50 0.54
C ILE A 349 -8.19 -4.26 2.00
N GLY A 350 -9.13 -3.79 2.81
CA GLY A 350 -8.93 -3.45 4.21
C GLY A 350 -9.48 -4.52 5.14
N PRO A 351 -9.16 -4.45 6.43
CA PRO A 351 -9.57 -5.45 7.41
C PRO A 351 -11.08 -5.46 7.70
N HIS A 352 -11.85 -4.50 7.17
CA HIS A 352 -13.30 -4.40 7.33
C HIS A 352 -14.08 -4.62 6.02
N ASP A 353 -13.39 -4.84 4.90
CA ASP A 353 -14.03 -5.06 3.61
C ASP A 353 -14.62 -6.48 3.52
N ASP A 354 -15.60 -6.67 2.63
CA ASP A 354 -16.19 -7.98 2.36
C ASP A 354 -15.23 -8.86 1.55
N ILE A 355 -14.97 -10.07 2.03
CA ILE A 355 -14.07 -11.02 1.35
C ILE A 355 -14.81 -12.07 0.50
N SER A 356 -16.14 -12.14 0.58
CA SER A 356 -16.94 -13.28 0.09
C SER A 356 -16.84 -13.55 -1.42
N SER A 357 -16.52 -12.53 -2.21
CA SER A 357 -16.47 -12.57 -3.67
C SER A 357 -15.11 -12.99 -4.25
N TYR A 358 -14.09 -13.14 -3.41
CA TYR A 358 -12.75 -13.57 -3.83
C TYR A 358 -12.59 -15.09 -3.83
N ALA A 359 -11.66 -15.60 -4.63
CA ALA A 359 -11.28 -17.01 -4.63
C ALA A 359 -10.09 -17.29 -3.69
N LEU A 360 -9.21 -16.30 -3.51
CA LEU A 360 -8.06 -16.34 -2.62
C LEU A 360 -7.94 -15.04 -1.85
N VAL A 361 -7.88 -15.12 -0.52
CA VAL A 361 -7.64 -13.99 0.38
C VAL A 361 -6.29 -14.18 1.06
N ILE A 362 -5.43 -13.18 0.98
CA ILE A 362 -4.08 -13.20 1.53
C ILE A 362 -3.96 -12.09 2.57
N ALA A 363 -3.58 -12.43 3.79
CA ALA A 363 -3.24 -11.49 4.86
C ALA A 363 -1.76 -11.63 5.21
N PRO A 364 -0.84 -10.88 4.55
CA PRO A 364 0.60 -11.06 4.78
C PRO A 364 1.03 -10.77 6.21
N CYS A 365 0.44 -9.74 6.81
CA CYS A 365 0.62 -9.35 8.20
C CYS A 365 -0.57 -8.48 8.62
N LEU A 366 -1.39 -8.97 9.54
CA LEU A 366 -2.50 -8.21 10.11
C LEU A 366 -2.44 -8.26 11.64
N MET A 367 -1.76 -7.29 12.24
CA MET A 367 -1.38 -7.32 13.66
C MET A 367 -2.58 -7.47 14.59
N HIS A 368 -3.67 -6.75 14.32
CA HIS A 368 -4.95 -6.90 15.00
C HIS A 368 -6.00 -7.41 14.00
N VAL A 369 -6.69 -8.51 14.34
CA VAL A 369 -7.76 -9.07 13.52
C VAL A 369 -9.10 -8.65 14.11
N PRO A 370 -9.93 -7.86 13.39
CA PRO A 370 -11.28 -7.55 13.85
C PRO A 370 -12.16 -8.80 13.93
N ASP A 371 -13.06 -8.85 14.91
CA ASP A 371 -14.00 -9.97 15.08
C ASP A 371 -14.83 -10.23 13.81
N SER A 372 -15.22 -9.16 13.11
CA SER A 372 -15.96 -9.25 11.84
C SER A 372 -15.17 -9.97 10.76
N LEU A 373 -13.86 -9.75 10.68
CA LEU A 373 -13.01 -10.41 9.70
C LEU A 373 -12.74 -11.87 10.09
N ALA A 374 -12.52 -12.14 11.38
CA ALA A 374 -12.37 -13.50 11.89
C ALA A 374 -13.60 -14.35 11.56
N GLN A 375 -14.81 -13.79 11.76
CA GLN A 375 -16.08 -14.45 11.41
C GLN A 375 -16.22 -14.66 9.89
N GLN A 376 -15.84 -13.67 9.07
CA GLN A 376 -15.84 -13.83 7.62
C GLN A 376 -14.88 -14.95 7.18
N MET A 377 -13.67 -15.00 7.74
CA MET A 377 -12.66 -16.02 7.42
C MET A 377 -13.09 -17.43 7.84
N GLU A 378 -13.81 -17.59 8.95
CA GLU A 378 -14.35 -18.88 9.40
C GLU A 378 -15.40 -19.43 8.43
N GLY A 379 -16.25 -18.56 7.87
CA GLY A 379 -17.29 -18.92 6.90
C GLY A 379 -16.87 -18.81 5.43
N PHE A 380 -15.61 -18.49 5.14
CA PHE A 380 -15.18 -18.16 3.78
C PHE A 380 -15.05 -19.41 2.90
N ASP A 381 -15.62 -19.33 1.70
CA ASP A 381 -15.59 -20.44 0.77
C ASP A 381 -14.33 -20.49 -0.12
N GLY A 382 -13.55 -19.42 -0.21
CA GLY A 382 -12.27 -19.42 -0.93
C GLY A 382 -11.11 -19.99 -0.12
N GLN A 383 -9.90 -19.88 -0.66
CA GLN A 383 -8.67 -20.19 0.05
C GLN A 383 -8.17 -18.97 0.85
N ILE A 384 -7.54 -19.21 1.99
CA ILE A 384 -6.93 -18.17 2.82
C ILE A 384 -5.43 -18.46 2.97
N LEU A 385 -4.60 -17.44 2.80
CA LEU A 385 -3.18 -17.48 3.17
C LEU A 385 -2.90 -16.42 4.23
N ILE A 386 -2.50 -16.87 5.41
CA ILE A 386 -2.12 -16.02 6.54
C ILE A 386 -0.60 -15.99 6.66
N GLY A 387 -0.02 -14.80 6.67
CA GLY A 387 1.41 -14.59 6.91
C GLY A 387 1.73 -14.27 8.37
N PRO A 388 3.02 -14.06 8.68
CA PRO A 388 3.50 -13.93 10.05
C PRO A 388 2.91 -12.69 10.76
N ARG A 389 2.94 -12.72 12.09
CA ARG A 389 2.46 -11.67 13.01
C ARG A 389 0.97 -11.39 12.96
N THR A 390 0.22 -12.10 12.11
CA THR A 390 -1.23 -11.93 12.03
C THR A 390 -1.90 -12.34 13.35
N GLY A 391 -2.73 -11.46 13.90
CA GLY A 391 -3.40 -11.67 15.18
C GLY A 391 -2.44 -11.64 16.38
N ALA A 392 -1.27 -11.02 16.26
CA ALA A 392 -0.30 -10.92 17.35
C ALA A 392 -0.64 -9.87 18.42
N LYS A 393 -1.55 -8.93 18.12
CA LYS A 393 -1.92 -7.83 19.03
C LYS A 393 -3.44 -7.68 19.17
N THR A 394 -3.86 -7.17 20.31
CA THR A 394 -5.20 -6.62 20.52
C THR A 394 -5.28 -5.18 20.01
N ILE A 395 -6.49 -4.63 19.93
CA ILE A 395 -6.71 -3.23 19.53
C ILE A 395 -5.95 -2.22 20.42
N ASP A 396 -5.77 -2.52 21.70
CA ASP A 396 -5.02 -1.68 22.65
C ASP A 396 -3.52 -2.05 22.78
N PHE A 397 -2.91 -2.64 21.74
CA PHE A 397 -1.49 -3.05 21.72
C PHE A 397 -1.10 -4.11 22.77
N GLN A 398 -2.05 -4.87 23.32
CA GLN A 398 -1.73 -5.97 24.24
C GLN A 398 -1.50 -7.26 23.45
N LEU A 399 -0.98 -8.29 24.14
CA LEU A 399 -0.92 -9.63 23.59
C LEU A 399 -2.26 -10.35 23.83
N PRO A 400 -2.81 -11.08 22.83
CA PRO A 400 -4.00 -11.89 23.03
C PRO A 400 -3.81 -12.92 24.15
N LYS A 401 -4.83 -13.11 24.99
CA LYS A 401 -4.77 -14.07 26.12
C LYS A 401 -4.55 -15.52 25.69
N ASN A 402 -5.01 -15.88 24.49
CA ASN A 402 -4.83 -17.19 23.88
C ASN A 402 -3.60 -17.28 22.97
N LEU A 403 -2.66 -16.33 23.08
CA LEU A 403 -1.51 -16.16 22.20
C LEU A 403 -1.90 -15.84 20.74
N ALA A 404 -0.92 -15.51 19.90
CA ALA A 404 -1.17 -15.33 18.47
C ALA A 404 -1.50 -16.70 17.81
N PRO A 405 -2.36 -16.74 16.78
CA PRO A 405 -2.93 -15.63 16.02
C PRO A 405 -4.27 -15.13 16.60
N GLY A 406 -4.47 -15.26 17.91
CA GLY A 406 -5.59 -14.68 18.63
C GLY A 406 -6.94 -15.19 18.10
N PRO A 407 -7.81 -14.32 17.57
CA PRO A 407 -9.11 -14.73 17.01
C PRO A 407 -9.04 -15.78 15.91
N LEU A 408 -7.91 -15.92 15.20
CA LEU A 408 -7.78 -16.86 14.08
C LEU A 408 -7.28 -18.25 14.48
N ALA A 409 -7.07 -18.53 15.77
CA ALA A 409 -6.50 -19.80 16.21
C ALA A 409 -7.32 -21.04 15.75
N SER A 410 -8.66 -20.93 15.71
CA SER A 410 -9.54 -22.00 15.21
C SER A 410 -9.43 -22.18 13.69
N VAL A 411 -9.33 -21.07 12.95
CA VAL A 411 -9.29 -21.05 11.48
C VAL A 411 -7.94 -21.57 10.96
N THR A 412 -6.85 -21.20 11.60
CA THR A 412 -5.49 -21.57 11.18
C THR A 412 -5.02 -22.90 11.77
N GLY A 413 -5.59 -23.31 12.92
CA GLY A 413 -5.14 -24.49 13.65
C GLY A 413 -3.73 -24.35 14.22
N VAL A 414 -3.25 -23.11 14.44
CA VAL A 414 -1.92 -22.82 14.96
C VAL A 414 -1.95 -22.01 16.25
N THR A 415 -0.88 -22.15 17.04
CA THR A 415 -0.60 -21.29 18.20
C THR A 415 0.88 -20.92 18.19
N ILE A 416 1.16 -19.62 18.22
CA ILE A 416 2.52 -19.09 18.21
C ILE A 416 2.97 -18.97 19.65
N THR A 417 4.05 -19.68 19.97
CA THR A 417 4.61 -19.73 21.33
C THR A 417 5.76 -18.76 21.52
N ARG A 418 6.53 -18.52 20.46
CA ARG A 418 7.73 -17.68 20.45
C ARG A 418 7.95 -17.09 19.06
N VAL A 419 8.65 -15.96 19.04
CA VAL A 419 9.13 -15.30 17.83
C VAL A 419 10.65 -15.26 17.88
N ASP A 420 11.26 -15.55 16.74
CA ASP A 420 12.68 -15.35 16.47
C ASP A 420 12.83 -14.26 15.40
N ALA A 421 13.33 -13.10 15.83
CA ALA A 421 13.56 -11.92 15.01
C ALA A 421 15.03 -11.89 14.61
N LEU A 422 15.29 -12.27 13.36
CA LEU A 422 16.64 -12.47 12.84
C LEU A 422 17.13 -11.23 12.11
N PRO A 423 18.44 -10.94 12.12
CA PRO A 423 19.00 -9.98 11.17
C PRO A 423 18.82 -10.51 9.75
N ALA A 424 18.64 -9.63 8.75
CA ALA A 424 18.36 -10.00 7.37
C ALA A 424 19.44 -10.89 6.71
N SER A 425 20.65 -10.94 7.29
CA SER A 425 21.76 -11.79 6.84
C SER A 425 21.66 -13.25 7.29
N GLN A 426 20.77 -13.57 8.22
CA GLN A 426 20.53 -14.93 8.71
C GLN A 426 19.20 -15.43 8.16
N THR A 427 19.20 -16.70 7.74
CA THR A 427 18.05 -17.34 7.12
C THR A 427 17.80 -18.70 7.75
N ILE A 428 16.54 -19.13 7.77
CA ILE A 428 16.11 -20.48 8.12
C ILE A 428 15.67 -21.16 6.84
N SER A 429 16.31 -22.26 6.46
CA SER A 429 15.95 -22.96 5.24
C SER A 429 14.65 -23.74 5.44
N VAL A 430 13.77 -23.66 4.45
CA VAL A 430 12.50 -24.40 4.41
C VAL A 430 12.61 -25.41 3.27
N SER A 431 12.47 -26.69 3.59
CA SER A 431 12.49 -27.74 2.58
C SER A 431 11.43 -28.81 2.84
N ASP A 432 10.67 -29.08 1.79
CA ASP A 432 9.81 -30.24 1.57
C ASP A 432 9.85 -30.58 0.06
N ASP A 433 9.16 -31.63 -0.39
CA ASP A 433 9.22 -32.10 -1.79
C ASP A 433 8.81 -31.02 -2.82
N GLU A 434 7.86 -30.14 -2.49
CA GLU A 434 7.34 -29.09 -3.40
C GLU A 434 7.54 -27.65 -2.90
N ILE A 435 7.87 -27.46 -1.62
CA ILE A 435 8.01 -26.14 -1.00
C ILE A 435 9.46 -25.93 -0.58
N LEU A 436 10.15 -25.05 -1.30
CA LEU A 436 11.55 -24.71 -1.08
C LEU A 436 11.72 -23.20 -0.90
N GLY A 437 12.79 -22.82 -0.21
CA GLY A 437 13.23 -21.44 -0.05
C GLY A 437 13.67 -21.18 1.39
N ASN A 438 13.57 -19.93 1.84
CA ASN A 438 14.03 -19.56 3.18
C ASN A 438 13.09 -18.57 3.86
N PHE A 439 13.06 -18.62 5.18
CA PHE A 439 12.65 -17.47 5.97
C PHE A 439 13.84 -16.54 6.22
N LYS A 440 13.57 -15.24 6.24
CA LYS A 440 14.51 -14.15 6.58
C LYS A 440 13.82 -13.20 7.55
N ILE A 441 14.55 -12.45 8.38
CA ILE A 441 14.03 -11.35 9.23
C ILE A 441 13.09 -11.78 10.38
N TRP A 442 12.15 -12.69 10.13
CA TRP A 442 11.10 -13.08 11.06
C TRP A 442 10.77 -14.56 10.95
N ARG A 443 10.70 -15.23 12.11
CA ARG A 443 10.36 -16.64 12.23
C ARG A 443 9.49 -16.86 13.47
N GLU A 444 8.44 -17.66 13.34
CA GLU A 444 7.53 -18.00 14.43
C GLU A 444 7.65 -19.47 14.81
N HIS A 445 7.74 -19.75 16.11
CA HIS A 445 7.72 -21.12 16.63
C HIS A 445 6.28 -21.52 16.94
N VAL A 446 5.77 -22.42 16.10
CA VAL A 446 4.36 -22.74 16.05
C VAL A 446 4.08 -24.14 16.61
N THR A 447 3.05 -24.25 17.46
CA THR A 447 2.39 -25.53 17.71
C THR A 447 1.20 -25.64 16.76
N ALA A 448 1.13 -26.73 16.01
CA ALA A 448 0.11 -26.92 14.96
C ALA A 448 -0.78 -28.13 15.25
N GLN A 449 -2.07 -27.98 14.95
CA GLN A 449 -3.05 -29.07 14.88
C GLN A 449 -3.43 -29.42 13.43
N GLY A 450 -3.12 -28.52 12.48
CA GLY A 450 -3.33 -28.74 11.05
C GLY A 450 -2.27 -29.64 10.41
N THR A 451 -2.42 -29.89 9.10
CA THR A 451 -1.47 -30.66 8.30
C THR A 451 -0.18 -29.85 8.13
N LEU A 452 0.94 -30.43 8.54
CA LEU A 452 2.27 -29.89 8.26
C LEU A 452 2.60 -30.05 6.78
N ILE A 453 2.86 -28.94 6.09
CA ILE A 453 3.22 -28.93 4.67
C ILE A 453 4.73 -28.80 4.49
N ALA A 454 5.40 -27.98 5.29
CA ALA A 454 6.85 -27.83 5.24
C ALA A 454 7.42 -27.51 6.61
N THR A 455 8.70 -27.86 6.82
CA THR A 455 9.42 -27.65 8.09
C THR A 455 10.66 -26.80 7.84
N GLY A 456 11.03 -25.97 8.80
CA GLY A 456 12.34 -25.30 8.80
C GLY A 456 13.45 -26.26 9.21
N ASP A 457 14.70 -25.95 8.86
CA ASP A 457 15.89 -26.65 9.36
C ASP A 457 16.12 -26.42 10.87
N ASP A 458 15.40 -25.46 11.46
CA ASP A 458 15.22 -25.24 12.89
C ASP A 458 14.34 -26.29 13.59
N GLY A 459 13.68 -27.17 12.82
CA GLY A 459 12.80 -28.23 13.31
C GLY A 459 11.38 -27.80 13.64
N TYR A 460 10.99 -26.54 13.35
CA TYR A 460 9.64 -26.04 13.61
C TYR A 460 8.77 -26.02 12.33
N PRO A 461 7.44 -26.13 12.45
CA PRO A 461 6.53 -25.96 11.32
C PRO A 461 6.75 -24.65 10.56
N ALA A 462 6.90 -24.71 9.24
CA ALA A 462 7.09 -23.56 8.36
C ALA A 462 5.80 -23.17 7.64
N VAL A 463 5.14 -24.17 7.05
CA VAL A 463 3.86 -24.01 6.34
C VAL A 463 2.88 -25.02 6.90
N ILE A 464 1.72 -24.53 7.34
CA ILE A 464 0.67 -25.34 7.97
C ILE A 464 -0.63 -25.14 7.20
N LYS A 465 -1.37 -26.21 6.93
CA LYS A 465 -2.69 -26.14 6.30
C LYS A 465 -3.77 -26.69 7.22
N SER A 466 -4.79 -25.89 7.49
CA SER A 466 -6.01 -26.26 8.20
C SER A 466 -7.21 -25.94 7.31
N ASN A 467 -7.89 -26.99 6.81
CA ASN A 467 -8.98 -26.85 5.83
C ASN A 467 -8.57 -26.02 4.60
N ARG A 468 -9.20 -24.85 4.41
CA ARG A 468 -8.94 -23.88 3.32
C ARG A 468 -7.93 -22.80 3.69
N THR A 469 -7.33 -22.89 4.88
CA THR A 469 -6.41 -21.89 5.41
C THR A 469 -4.99 -22.43 5.47
N SER A 470 -4.07 -21.74 4.80
CA SER A 470 -2.64 -21.92 4.94
C SER A 470 -2.05 -20.85 5.85
N TYR A 471 -1.13 -21.22 6.73
CA TYR A 471 -0.38 -20.34 7.61
C TYR A 471 1.12 -20.42 7.30
N LEU A 472 1.75 -19.27 7.06
CA LEU A 472 3.18 -19.13 6.79
C LEU A 472 3.87 -18.52 8.02
N ALA A 473 4.68 -19.33 8.69
CA ALA A 473 5.23 -19.03 10.02
C ALA A 473 6.54 -18.22 9.99
N GLY A 474 6.69 -17.31 9.05
CA GLY A 474 7.88 -16.48 8.89
C GLY A 474 7.82 -15.60 7.65
N TRP A 475 8.75 -14.65 7.52
CA TRP A 475 8.83 -13.80 6.33
C TRP A 475 9.59 -14.56 5.22
N PRO A 476 8.93 -14.89 4.09
CA PRO A 476 9.54 -15.69 3.04
C PRO A 476 10.52 -14.90 2.17
N ASP A 477 11.55 -15.56 1.66
CA ASP A 477 12.24 -15.09 0.46
C ASP A 477 11.37 -15.26 -0.80
N ALA A 478 11.89 -14.81 -1.95
CA ALA A 478 11.12 -14.80 -3.19
C ALA A 478 10.73 -16.22 -3.66
N GLU A 479 11.60 -17.21 -3.45
CA GLU A 479 11.35 -18.59 -3.86
C GLU A 479 10.28 -19.23 -2.99
N LEU A 480 10.37 -19.08 -1.67
CA LEU A 480 9.37 -19.59 -0.75
C LEU A 480 8.01 -18.92 -0.97
N ALA A 481 8.00 -17.60 -1.20
CA ALA A 481 6.77 -16.87 -1.53
C ALA A 481 6.13 -17.41 -2.82
N ASP A 482 6.90 -17.59 -3.89
CA ASP A 482 6.40 -18.10 -5.18
C ASP A 482 5.82 -19.51 -5.05
N ASN A 483 6.48 -20.41 -4.31
CA ASN A 483 6.00 -21.77 -4.07
C ASN A 483 4.70 -21.79 -3.25
N VAL A 484 4.65 -21.05 -2.13
CA VAL A 484 3.48 -21.04 -1.22
C VAL A 484 2.28 -20.35 -1.87
N ILE A 485 2.49 -19.18 -2.49
CA ILE A 485 1.40 -18.43 -3.13
C ILE A 485 0.94 -19.12 -4.41
N GLY A 486 1.85 -19.72 -5.19
CA GLY A 486 1.47 -20.50 -6.37
C GLY A 486 0.59 -21.70 -6.02
N LYS A 487 0.91 -22.41 -4.93
CA LYS A 487 0.07 -23.47 -4.40
C LYS A 487 -1.30 -22.95 -3.93
N ALA A 488 -1.33 -21.82 -3.22
CA ALA A 488 -2.59 -21.19 -2.78
C ALA A 488 -3.47 -20.74 -3.97
N MET A 489 -2.86 -20.22 -5.04
CA MET A 489 -3.55 -19.88 -6.29
C MET A 489 -4.16 -21.13 -6.94
N LEU A 490 -3.40 -22.23 -7.05
CA LEU A 490 -3.90 -23.50 -7.61
C LEU A 490 -5.05 -24.08 -6.78
N ASP A 491 -4.93 -24.07 -5.45
CA ASP A 491 -5.98 -24.51 -4.53
C ASP A 491 -7.26 -23.64 -4.64
N ALA A 492 -7.12 -22.39 -5.09
CA ALA A 492 -8.23 -21.46 -5.37
C ALA A 492 -8.75 -21.55 -6.81
N GLY A 493 -8.24 -22.48 -7.64
CA GLY A 493 -8.62 -22.61 -9.04
C GLY A 493 -8.10 -21.49 -9.94
N ILE A 494 -7.03 -20.80 -9.53
CA ILE A 494 -6.36 -19.74 -10.27
C ILE A 494 -5.08 -20.32 -10.86
N ILE A 495 -4.93 -20.27 -12.19
CA ILE A 495 -3.77 -20.83 -12.90
C ILE A 495 -2.59 -19.85 -12.77
N PRO A 496 -1.46 -20.24 -12.15
CA PRO A 496 -0.26 -19.41 -12.13
C PRO A 496 0.46 -19.44 -13.48
N HIS A 497 0.94 -18.28 -13.94
CA HIS A 497 1.74 -18.12 -15.14
C HIS A 497 3.14 -17.64 -14.76
N LYS A 498 4.18 -18.46 -15.00
CA LYS A 498 5.57 -18.06 -14.73
C LYS A 498 5.99 -16.90 -15.64
N MET A 499 5.95 -15.67 -15.12
CA MET A 499 6.32 -14.47 -15.85
C MET A 499 7.83 -14.34 -15.95
N PRO A 500 8.37 -13.91 -17.11
CA PRO A 500 9.76 -13.47 -17.20
C PRO A 500 10.06 -12.32 -16.23
N ASN A 501 11.33 -12.21 -15.81
CA ASN A 501 11.77 -11.09 -14.97
C ASN A 501 11.39 -9.75 -15.62
N TYR A 502 10.85 -8.83 -14.80
CA TYR A 502 10.45 -7.47 -15.19
C TYR A 502 9.29 -7.35 -16.19
N LEU A 503 8.74 -8.46 -16.69
CA LEU A 503 7.47 -8.45 -17.42
C LEU A 503 6.33 -8.60 -16.44
N ARG A 504 5.32 -7.74 -16.54
CA ARG A 504 4.10 -7.81 -15.73
C ARG A 504 2.88 -7.78 -16.63
N VAL A 505 1.83 -8.44 -16.17
CA VAL A 505 0.52 -8.47 -16.83
C VAL A 505 -0.56 -8.04 -15.85
N ARG A 506 -1.53 -7.30 -16.36
CA ARG A 506 -2.76 -6.97 -15.64
C ARG A 506 -3.96 -7.24 -16.54
N GLN A 507 -4.96 -7.94 -15.99
CA GLN A 507 -6.24 -8.12 -16.66
C GLN A 507 -7.16 -6.93 -16.38
N ARG A 508 -7.79 -6.44 -17.46
CA ARG A 508 -8.87 -5.44 -17.46
C ARG A 508 -9.98 -5.95 -18.37
N GLY A 509 -11.03 -6.52 -17.79
CA GLY A 509 -12.10 -7.17 -18.56
C GLY A 509 -11.54 -8.29 -19.43
N ASN A 510 -11.82 -8.22 -20.74
CA ASN A 510 -11.32 -9.16 -21.73
C ASN A 510 -9.95 -8.79 -22.33
N LYS A 511 -9.19 -7.90 -21.68
CA LYS A 511 -7.88 -7.43 -22.16
C LYS A 511 -6.80 -7.73 -21.13
N LEU A 512 -5.65 -8.21 -21.60
CA LEU A 512 -4.42 -8.39 -20.83
C LEU A 512 -3.42 -7.34 -21.29
N VAL A 513 -3.01 -6.47 -20.36
CA VAL A 513 -2.01 -5.42 -20.62
C VAL A 513 -0.67 -5.88 -20.05
N PHE A 514 0.32 -6.04 -20.93
CA PHE A 514 1.67 -6.42 -20.61
C PHE A 514 2.59 -5.19 -20.64
N VAL A 515 3.42 -5.03 -19.61
CA VAL A 515 4.43 -3.96 -19.52
C VAL A 515 5.80 -4.54 -19.18
N ASN A 516 6.85 -4.05 -19.82
CA ASN A 516 8.21 -4.54 -19.64
C ASN A 516 9.13 -3.48 -19.03
N TYR A 517 9.46 -3.67 -17.76
CA TYR A 517 10.35 -2.80 -17.00
C TYR A 517 11.83 -3.02 -17.28
N GLY A 518 12.20 -4.16 -17.87
CA GLY A 518 13.58 -4.57 -18.09
C GLY A 518 14.28 -3.77 -19.20
N ARG A 519 15.57 -4.05 -19.39
CA ARG A 519 16.42 -3.35 -20.39
C ARG A 519 16.42 -3.99 -21.77
N LYS A 520 15.81 -5.16 -21.92
CA LYS A 520 15.82 -5.98 -23.14
C LYS A 520 14.40 -6.32 -23.55
N ILE A 521 14.23 -6.73 -24.81
CA ILE A 521 12.99 -7.33 -25.29
C ILE A 521 12.67 -8.57 -24.44
N THR A 522 11.41 -8.75 -24.10
CA THR A 522 10.92 -9.87 -23.31
C THR A 522 9.68 -10.47 -23.99
N ILE A 523 9.59 -11.80 -23.99
CA ILE A 523 8.56 -12.54 -24.72
C ILE A 523 7.41 -12.88 -23.78
N ILE A 524 6.18 -12.56 -24.19
CA ILE A 524 4.97 -13.00 -23.46
C ILE A 524 4.90 -14.54 -23.47
N PRO A 525 4.70 -15.21 -22.31
CA PRO A 525 4.63 -16.66 -22.24
C PRO A 525 3.53 -17.27 -23.12
N ASP A 526 3.79 -18.48 -23.65
CA ASP A 526 2.82 -19.26 -24.44
C ASP A 526 1.58 -19.71 -23.65
N SER A 527 1.61 -19.60 -22.32
CA SER A 527 0.46 -19.83 -21.46
C SER A 527 -0.62 -18.75 -21.60
N PHE A 528 -0.34 -17.64 -22.29
CA PHE A 528 -1.33 -16.65 -22.69
C PHE A 528 -1.68 -16.82 -24.16
N SER A 529 -2.98 -16.76 -24.47
CA SER A 529 -3.50 -16.86 -25.83
C SER A 529 -4.59 -15.82 -26.05
N GLY A 530 -4.62 -15.24 -27.26
CA GLY A 530 -5.52 -14.15 -27.62
C GLY A 530 -5.01 -13.39 -28.85
N THR A 531 -5.68 -12.28 -29.17
CA THR A 531 -5.33 -11.43 -30.31
C THR A 531 -4.67 -10.14 -29.83
N PHE A 532 -3.49 -9.79 -30.36
CA PHE A 532 -2.85 -8.52 -30.05
C PHE A 532 -3.60 -7.36 -30.72
N ILE A 533 -4.05 -6.40 -29.92
CA ILE A 533 -4.65 -5.14 -30.40
C ILE A 533 -3.66 -3.97 -30.32
N LEU A 534 -2.60 -4.12 -29.53
CA LEU A 534 -1.48 -3.19 -29.46
C LEU A 534 -0.19 -3.97 -29.19
N GLY A 535 0.88 -3.64 -29.91
CA GLY A 535 2.18 -4.31 -29.77
C GLY A 535 2.17 -5.74 -30.33
N THR A 536 3.10 -6.57 -29.83
CA THR A 536 3.29 -7.95 -30.28
C THR A 536 3.71 -8.83 -29.09
N LYS A 537 3.97 -10.11 -29.34
CA LYS A 537 4.50 -11.02 -28.32
C LYS A 537 5.87 -10.60 -27.77
N ASP A 538 6.68 -9.92 -28.58
CA ASP A 538 7.99 -9.41 -28.23
C ASP A 538 7.86 -8.00 -27.66
N VAL A 539 7.79 -7.87 -26.33
CA VAL A 539 7.58 -6.59 -25.65
C VAL A 539 8.93 -5.88 -25.48
N PRO A 540 9.17 -4.72 -26.13
CA PRO A 540 10.41 -3.97 -25.99
C PRO A 540 10.64 -3.48 -24.55
N ALA A 541 11.87 -3.08 -24.23
CA ALA A 541 12.18 -2.39 -22.98
C ALA A 541 11.36 -1.10 -22.84
N ALA A 542 10.72 -0.87 -21.69
CA ALA A 542 9.71 0.17 -21.50
C ALA A 542 8.54 0.10 -22.51
N GLY A 543 8.25 -1.11 -23.01
CA GLY A 543 7.21 -1.38 -23.99
C GLY A 543 5.89 -1.80 -23.35
N VAL A 544 4.84 -1.76 -24.17
CA VAL A 544 3.48 -2.19 -23.81
C VAL A 544 2.97 -3.10 -24.91
N SER A 545 2.26 -4.17 -24.56
CA SER A 545 1.46 -4.95 -25.49
C SER A 545 0.11 -5.31 -24.87
N ILE A 546 -0.95 -5.26 -25.65
CA ILE A 546 -2.32 -5.52 -25.21
C ILE A 546 -2.87 -6.68 -26.02
N MET A 547 -3.27 -7.72 -25.31
CA MET A 547 -3.88 -8.93 -25.87
C MET A 547 -5.35 -8.99 -25.46
N GLN A 548 -6.24 -9.14 -26.42
CA GLN A 548 -7.65 -9.43 -26.19
C GLN A 548 -7.84 -10.95 -26.06
N ILE A 549 -8.51 -11.37 -24.99
CA ILE A 549 -8.82 -12.77 -24.68
C ILE A 549 -10.32 -13.04 -24.83
N ASP A 550 -10.68 -14.28 -25.11
CA ASP A 550 -12.06 -14.75 -25.03
C ASP A 550 -12.37 -15.05 -23.56
N LEU A 551 -13.44 -14.43 -23.02
CA LEU A 551 -13.86 -14.60 -21.61
C LEU A 551 -14.68 -15.88 -21.39
#